data_AF-A0A285E5E0-F1
#
_entry.id   AF-A0A285E5E0-F1
#
_cell.length_a   1.000
_cell.length_b   1.000
_cell.length_c   1.000
_cell.angle_alpha   90.00
_cell.angle_beta   90.00
_cell.angle_gamma   90.00
#
_symmetry.space_group_name_H-M   'P 1'
#
loop_
_entity.id
_entity.type
_entity.pdbx_description
1 polymer ?
#
loop_
_entity_poly.entity_id
_entity_poly.type
_entity_poly.pdbx_seq_one_letter_code
_entity_poly.pdbx_strand_id
1 'polypeptide(L)'
;MSTKARTATTARKVVGSLGVIGAAAAVAGLGTFGAFTDSTTPITTQVTAGSVDINLAEAGASIPVTTTDFLPGDSMSRAVTLSNDGDSALSSVNLAVTTSTKPASVLTTDTTNGLQLALKSCSVAWTQGGTAAAPTYTCSGTQRTIGEGPVVNNFPLSDPASINPRGKDHLVFTISLPHGAGNEFQKQSAALSLTFSATQRTATAR
;
A
#
# COMPACT_ATOMS: atom_id res chain seq x y z
N MET A 1 58.29 6.02 59.00
CA MET A 1 59.58 6.65 58.61
C MET A 1 59.50 7.01 57.15
N SER A 2 59.71 8.29 56.85
CA SER A 2 59.68 8.91 55.53
C SER A 2 61.01 8.68 54.80
N THR A 3 61.02 8.34 53.50
CA THR A 3 61.99 8.92 52.55
C THR A 3 61.54 8.82 51.09
N LYS A 4 61.61 9.97 50.41
CA LYS A 4 61.38 10.22 48.97
C LYS A 4 62.36 9.48 48.05
N ALA A 5 61.96 9.28 46.80
CA ALA A 5 62.82 9.55 45.64
C ALA A 5 61.99 10.06 44.45
N ARG A 6 62.32 11.28 44.00
CA ARG A 6 61.87 11.91 42.75
C ARG A 6 62.96 11.66 41.69
N THR A 7 62.57 11.18 40.52
CA THR A 7 63.38 11.20 39.28
C THR A 7 62.40 11.05 38.11
N ALA A 8 62.50 11.67 36.94
CA ALA A 8 63.00 12.95 36.47
C ALA A 8 62.22 13.22 35.17
N THR A 9 62.09 14.47 34.81
CA THR A 9 61.38 14.97 33.64
C THR A 9 62.13 14.70 32.33
N THR A 10 61.69 13.78 31.48
CA THR A 10 61.87 13.89 30.01
C THR A 10 61.02 12.86 29.25
N ALA A 11 59.84 13.27 28.79
CA ALA A 11 59.19 12.74 27.58
C ALA A 11 57.92 13.55 27.30
N ARG A 12 58.13 14.84 27.01
CA ARG A 12 57.11 15.62 26.29
C ARG A 12 56.96 15.00 24.90
N LYS A 13 55.71 14.98 24.42
CA LYS A 13 55.27 14.70 23.04
C LYS A 13 55.20 13.21 22.68
N VAL A 14 54.09 12.56 23.03
CA VAL A 14 53.20 11.74 22.17
C VAL A 14 52.12 11.19 23.11
N VAL A 15 51.18 12.04 23.55
CA VAL A 15 49.99 11.64 24.31
C VAL A 15 48.80 12.36 23.69
N GLY A 16 48.50 12.00 22.44
CA GLY A 16 47.42 12.61 21.66
C GLY A 16 46.59 11.62 20.85
N SER A 17 46.92 10.32 20.87
CA SER A 17 46.23 9.33 20.05
C SER A 17 46.34 7.98 20.76
N LEU A 18 45.25 7.20 20.81
CA LEU A 18 45.15 5.83 21.37
C LEU A 18 44.73 5.67 22.85
N GLY A 19 43.96 6.59 23.41
CA GLY A 19 43.58 6.54 24.83
C GLY A 19 42.08 6.52 25.16
N VAL A 20 41.17 6.29 24.22
CA VAL A 20 39.71 6.25 24.51
C VAL A 20 39.03 5.17 23.67
N ILE A 21 39.30 3.90 23.96
CA ILE A 21 38.38 2.80 23.65
C ILE A 21 38.25 1.99 24.94
N GLY A 22 37.53 2.57 25.90
CA GLY A 22 37.11 1.94 27.14
C GLY A 22 35.67 1.45 26.99
N ALA A 23 35.48 0.18 27.35
CA ALA A 23 34.29 -0.65 27.27
C ALA A 23 32.94 -0.01 27.67
N ALA A 24 31.87 -0.35 26.94
CA ALA A 24 30.56 -0.63 27.52
C ALA A 24 29.62 -1.39 26.56
N ALA A 25 29.13 -2.52 27.07
CA ALA A 25 27.82 -3.14 26.84
C ALA A 25 27.48 -3.69 25.44
N ALA A 26 27.48 -5.02 25.37
CA ALA A 26 26.65 -5.80 24.47
C ALA A 26 25.19 -5.35 24.54
N VAL A 27 24.63 -4.95 23.41
CA VAL A 27 23.19 -5.03 23.15
C VAL A 27 23.04 -5.95 21.94
N ALA A 28 23.09 -7.25 22.22
CA ALA A 28 22.52 -8.23 21.32
C ALA A 28 21.00 -8.20 21.55
N GLY A 29 20.23 -8.07 20.46
CA GLY A 29 18.81 -8.42 20.47
C GLY A 29 17.84 -7.27 20.72
N LEU A 30 17.94 -6.20 19.94
CA LEU A 30 16.73 -5.56 19.42
C LEU A 30 16.87 -5.57 17.91
N GLY A 31 16.26 -6.59 17.29
CA GLY A 31 16.12 -6.63 15.85
C GLY A 31 15.50 -5.32 15.41
N THR A 32 16.28 -4.54 14.65
CA THR A 32 15.74 -3.48 13.82
C THR A 32 14.85 -4.17 12.79
N PHE A 33 13.59 -4.44 13.15
CA PHE A 33 12.54 -4.59 12.15
C PHE A 33 12.40 -3.22 11.51
N GLY A 34 13.31 -2.93 10.57
CA GLY A 34 13.04 -1.94 9.56
C GLY A 34 11.76 -2.39 8.88
N ALA A 35 10.65 -1.75 9.21
CA ALA A 35 9.50 -1.78 8.34
C ALA A 35 10.00 -1.24 7.01
N PHE A 36 10.24 -2.15 6.05
CA PHE A 36 10.54 -1.80 4.67
C PHE A 36 9.26 -1.22 4.06
N THR A 37 8.87 -0.03 4.49
CA THR A 37 7.94 0.82 3.76
C THR A 37 8.82 1.70 2.88
N ASP A 38 9.35 1.11 1.81
CA ASP A 38 9.99 1.88 0.76
C ASP A 38 8.87 2.58 -0.02
N SER A 39 8.58 3.82 0.34
CA SER A 39 7.66 4.69 -0.38
C SER A 39 8.38 5.19 -1.64
N THR A 40 8.38 4.37 -2.69
CA THR A 40 8.88 4.81 -3.99
C THR A 40 7.85 5.66 -4.72
N THR A 41 8.34 6.72 -5.35
CA THR A 41 7.62 7.65 -6.22
C THR A 41 6.75 6.93 -7.26
N PRO A 42 5.60 7.48 -7.66
CA PRO A 42 4.63 6.81 -8.52
C PRO A 42 5.28 6.31 -9.81
N ILE A 43 5.44 4.99 -9.90
CA ILE A 43 5.87 4.31 -11.12
C ILE A 43 4.76 4.52 -12.15
N THR A 44 5.15 4.99 -13.33
CA THR A 44 4.25 5.06 -14.49
C THR A 44 3.90 3.62 -14.87
N THR A 45 2.81 3.10 -14.31
CA THR A 45 2.29 1.80 -14.73
C THR A 45 1.94 1.91 -16.22
N GLN A 46 2.56 1.05 -17.04
CA GLN A 46 2.13 0.89 -18.42
C GLN A 46 0.68 0.38 -18.38
N VAL A 47 -0.26 1.31 -18.55
CA VAL A 47 -1.68 1.01 -18.73
C VAL A 47 -1.84 0.44 -20.14
N THR A 48 -1.45 -0.81 -20.33
CA THR A 48 -1.91 -1.59 -21.48
C THR A 48 -3.32 -2.06 -21.12
N ALA A 49 -4.31 -1.61 -21.89
CA ALA A 49 -5.73 -1.81 -21.60
C ALA A 49 -6.05 -3.27 -21.24
N GLY A 50 -6.74 -3.48 -20.11
CA GLY A 50 -7.22 -4.80 -19.69
C GLY A 50 -7.22 -5.01 -18.18
N SER A 51 -6.05 -4.88 -17.55
CA SER A 51 -5.87 -5.17 -16.12
C SER A 51 -4.57 -4.60 -15.58
N VAL A 52 -4.56 -4.14 -14.32
CA VAL A 52 -3.31 -3.81 -13.60
C VAL A 52 -2.80 -5.08 -12.93
N ASP A 53 -1.54 -5.45 -13.15
CA ASP A 53 -0.88 -6.56 -12.44
C ASP A 53 -0.02 -6.00 -11.30
N ILE A 54 -0.19 -6.52 -10.09
CA ILE A 54 0.53 -6.09 -8.90
C ILE A 54 1.13 -7.30 -8.21
N ASN A 55 2.46 -7.34 -8.20
CA ASN A 55 3.21 -8.29 -7.39
C ASN A 55 3.35 -7.77 -5.96
N LEU A 56 2.72 -8.46 -5.01
CA LEU A 56 2.77 -8.15 -3.57
C LEU A 56 4.13 -8.42 -2.92
N ALA A 57 5.03 -9.12 -3.62
CA ALA A 57 6.41 -9.28 -3.18
C ALA A 57 7.29 -8.05 -3.48
N GLU A 58 6.81 -7.11 -4.29
CA GLU A 58 7.47 -5.85 -4.62
C GLU A 58 6.82 -4.69 -3.82
N ALA A 59 7.57 -3.59 -3.64
CA ALA A 59 7.07 -2.44 -2.87
C ALA A 59 5.77 -1.87 -3.50
N GLY A 60 4.80 -1.55 -2.64
CA GLY A 60 3.39 -1.32 -3.00
C GLY A 60 3.16 -0.28 -4.09
N ALA A 61 2.92 -0.74 -5.32
CA ALA A 61 2.51 0.11 -6.43
C ALA A 61 1.17 0.79 -6.12
N SER A 62 1.10 2.10 -6.35
CA SER A 62 -0.15 2.85 -6.29
C SER A 62 -0.80 2.91 -7.67
N ILE A 63 -2.11 2.68 -7.72
CA ILE A 63 -2.95 2.92 -8.89
C ILE A 63 -3.53 4.33 -8.74
N PRO A 64 -3.08 5.31 -9.55
CA PRO A 64 -3.70 6.62 -9.56
C PRO A 64 -5.08 6.55 -10.22
N VAL A 65 -6.07 7.16 -9.60
CA VAL A 65 -7.42 7.31 -10.16
C VAL A 65 -7.85 8.76 -10.05
N THR A 66 -8.37 9.31 -11.14
CA THR A 66 -8.95 10.65 -11.18
C THR A 66 -10.42 10.56 -11.57
N THR A 67 -11.28 11.14 -10.77
CA THR A 67 -12.70 11.34 -11.10
C THR A 67 -12.91 12.82 -11.39
N THR A 68 -13.18 13.14 -12.64
CA THR A 68 -13.51 14.50 -13.11
C THR A 68 -14.89 14.45 -13.75
N ASP A 69 -15.72 15.44 -13.44
CA ASP A 69 -17.05 15.60 -14.04
C ASP A 69 -17.99 14.39 -13.86
N PHE A 70 -17.82 13.62 -12.77
CA PHE A 70 -18.77 12.57 -12.40
C PHE A 70 -20.13 13.21 -12.09
N LEU A 71 -21.16 12.71 -12.75
CA LEU A 71 -22.55 13.01 -12.45
C LEU A 71 -23.12 11.98 -11.48
N PRO A 72 -24.19 12.30 -10.73
CA PRO A 72 -24.85 11.34 -9.87
C PRO A 72 -25.30 10.10 -10.66
N GLY A 73 -24.83 8.91 -10.25
CA GLY A 73 -25.03 7.64 -10.95
C GLY A 73 -23.84 7.19 -11.80
N ASP A 74 -22.87 8.06 -12.05
CA ASP A 74 -21.68 7.70 -12.82
C ASP A 74 -20.79 6.73 -12.04
N SER A 75 -20.10 5.88 -12.80
CA SER A 75 -19.13 4.95 -12.24
C SER A 75 -18.00 4.67 -13.21
N MET A 76 -16.87 4.27 -12.64
CA MET A 76 -15.75 3.70 -13.37
C MET A 76 -15.32 2.41 -12.69
N SER A 77 -14.84 1.45 -13.47
CA SER A 77 -14.34 0.19 -12.93
C SER A 77 -13.01 -0.18 -13.58
N ARG A 78 -12.17 -0.91 -12.84
CA ARG A 78 -10.91 -1.45 -13.34
C ARG A 78 -10.65 -2.83 -12.75
N ALA A 79 -10.18 -3.74 -13.60
CA ALA A 79 -9.66 -5.03 -13.15
C ALA A 79 -8.22 -4.90 -12.67
N VAL A 80 -7.91 -5.64 -11.62
CA VAL A 80 -6.58 -5.77 -11.01
C VAL A 80 -6.32 -7.25 -10.74
N THR A 81 -5.16 -7.75 -11.15
CA THR A 81 -4.67 -9.05 -10.69
C THR A 81 -3.61 -8.80 -9.64
N LEU A 82 -3.79 -9.38 -8.44
CA LEU A 82 -2.75 -9.41 -7.43
C LEU A 82 -2.05 -10.76 -7.50
N SER A 83 -0.72 -10.77 -7.57
CA SER A 83 0.10 -11.97 -7.44
C SER A 83 0.99 -11.89 -6.20
N ASN A 84 1.29 -13.03 -5.60
CA ASN A 84 2.46 -13.17 -4.72
C ASN A 84 3.50 -14.02 -5.43
N ASP A 85 4.43 -13.37 -6.14
CA ASP A 85 5.48 -14.10 -6.87
C ASP A 85 6.68 -14.49 -5.99
N GLY A 86 6.64 -14.11 -4.71
CA GLY A 86 7.59 -14.56 -3.71
C GLY A 86 7.36 -16.01 -3.27
N ASP A 87 8.33 -16.54 -2.53
CA ASP A 87 8.30 -17.94 -2.03
C ASP A 87 7.74 -18.06 -0.61
N SER A 88 7.36 -16.94 0.00
CA SER A 88 6.85 -16.89 1.39
C SER A 88 5.38 -16.51 1.43
N ALA A 89 4.60 -17.25 2.23
CA ALA A 89 3.21 -16.88 2.45
C ALA A 89 3.09 -15.63 3.33
N LEU A 90 2.15 -14.77 2.97
CA LEU A 90 1.79 -13.52 3.63
C LEU A 90 0.79 -13.79 4.76
N SER A 91 0.70 -12.85 5.70
CA SER A 91 -0.24 -12.86 6.82
C SER A 91 -1.56 -12.17 6.46
N SER A 92 -1.49 -11.06 5.70
CA SER A 92 -2.66 -10.29 5.30
C SER A 92 -2.38 -9.49 4.03
N VAL A 93 -3.46 -9.14 3.32
CA VAL A 93 -3.46 -8.22 2.19
C VAL A 93 -4.56 -7.18 2.42
N ASN A 94 -4.26 -5.91 2.15
CA ASN A 94 -5.18 -4.79 2.34
C ASN A 94 -5.09 -3.81 1.17
N LEU A 95 -6.24 -3.32 0.71
CA LEU A 95 -6.32 -2.15 -0.15
C LEU A 95 -6.53 -0.90 0.72
N ALA A 96 -5.61 0.06 0.65
CA ALA A 96 -5.79 1.38 1.23
C ALA A 96 -6.05 2.40 0.12
N VAL A 97 -7.06 3.25 0.30
CA VAL A 97 -7.39 4.31 -0.65
C VAL A 97 -7.27 5.66 0.03
N THR A 98 -6.47 6.55 -0.55
CA THR A 98 -6.22 7.89 -0.01
C THR A 98 -6.50 8.96 -1.06
N THR A 99 -6.87 10.17 -0.61
CA THR A 99 -7.07 11.33 -1.49
C THR A 99 -5.80 12.18 -1.58
N SER A 100 -5.32 12.39 -2.79
CA SER A 100 -4.21 13.30 -3.09
C SER A 100 -4.68 14.71 -3.39
N THR A 101 -5.99 14.94 -3.59
CA THR A 101 -6.57 16.28 -3.76
C THR A 101 -6.45 17.10 -2.48
N LYS A 102 -6.02 18.36 -2.61
CA LYS A 102 -5.85 19.32 -1.52
C LYS A 102 -6.38 20.71 -1.96
N PRO A 103 -7.33 21.32 -1.23
CA PRO A 103 -8.09 20.76 -0.11
C PRO A 103 -8.91 19.53 -0.53
N ALA A 104 -9.31 18.70 0.44
CA ALA A 104 -10.16 17.54 0.13
C ALA A 104 -11.51 18.00 -0.43
N SER A 105 -12.01 17.29 -1.44
CA SER A 105 -13.32 17.57 -2.06
C SER A 105 -14.44 16.85 -1.30
N VAL A 106 -15.67 17.39 -1.37
CA VAL A 106 -16.89 16.75 -0.87
C VAL A 106 -17.09 15.34 -1.43
N LEU A 107 -16.60 15.09 -2.66
CA LEU A 107 -16.52 13.75 -3.26
C LEU A 107 -15.81 12.72 -2.37
N THR A 108 -14.91 13.15 -1.50
CA THR A 108 -14.09 12.26 -0.64
C THR A 108 -14.35 12.43 0.85
N THR A 109 -14.99 13.53 1.28
CA THR A 109 -15.27 13.79 2.69
C THR A 109 -16.70 13.41 3.10
N ASP A 110 -17.65 13.41 2.17
CA ASP A 110 -19.01 12.91 2.42
C ASP A 110 -19.02 11.37 2.30
N THR A 111 -19.23 10.68 3.42
CA THR A 111 -19.23 9.21 3.46
C THR A 111 -20.52 8.58 2.96
N THR A 112 -21.59 9.36 2.76
CA THR A 112 -22.91 8.84 2.37
C THR A 112 -23.18 9.09 0.90
N ASN A 113 -23.03 10.35 0.46
CA ASN A 113 -23.34 10.78 -0.91
C ASN A 113 -22.08 11.07 -1.73
N GLY A 114 -20.89 11.06 -1.13
CA GLY A 114 -19.63 11.11 -1.86
C GLY A 114 -19.31 9.81 -2.58
N LEU A 115 -18.15 9.79 -3.23
CA LEU A 115 -17.67 8.64 -3.97
C LEU A 115 -17.63 7.40 -3.08
N GLN A 116 -18.16 6.31 -3.62
CA GLN A 116 -18.18 5.00 -3.01
C GLN A 116 -17.25 4.07 -3.80
N LEU A 117 -16.68 3.08 -3.13
CA LEU A 117 -15.91 2.00 -3.71
C LEU A 117 -16.58 0.66 -3.42
N ALA A 118 -16.67 -0.18 -4.43
CA ALA A 118 -16.99 -1.59 -4.31
C ALA A 118 -15.80 -2.43 -4.82
N LEU A 119 -15.27 -3.32 -3.98
CA LEU A 119 -14.20 -4.24 -4.33
C LEU A 119 -14.76 -5.66 -4.38
N LYS A 120 -14.62 -6.31 -5.53
CA LYS A 120 -15.09 -7.68 -5.76
C LYS A 120 -13.93 -8.54 -6.26
N SER A 121 -13.97 -9.83 -5.95
CA SER A 121 -13.09 -10.80 -6.59
C SER A 121 -13.88 -11.83 -7.38
N CYS A 122 -13.19 -12.43 -8.34
CA CYS A 122 -13.65 -13.58 -9.11
C CYS A 122 -12.61 -14.70 -8.95
N SER A 123 -13.07 -15.95 -8.98
CA SER A 123 -12.17 -17.12 -8.93
C SER A 123 -11.34 -17.30 -10.21
N VAL A 124 -11.65 -16.56 -11.27
CA VAL A 124 -10.94 -16.52 -12.56
C VAL A 124 -10.77 -15.08 -13.02
N ALA A 125 -9.94 -14.85 -14.04
CA ALA A 125 -9.78 -13.52 -14.62
C ALA A 125 -11.11 -12.94 -15.09
N TRP A 126 -11.33 -11.66 -14.82
CA TRP A 126 -12.53 -10.95 -15.25
C TRP A 126 -12.53 -10.77 -16.76
N THR A 127 -13.67 -11.04 -17.40
CA THR A 127 -13.84 -10.77 -18.83
C THR A 127 -14.30 -9.33 -19.01
N GLN A 128 -13.44 -8.51 -19.64
CA GLN A 128 -13.77 -7.14 -19.97
C GLN A 128 -14.75 -7.07 -21.16
N GLY A 129 -15.76 -6.24 -21.04
CA GLY A 129 -16.67 -5.85 -22.10
C GLY A 129 -16.92 -4.34 -22.10
N GLY A 130 -18.01 -3.92 -22.72
CA GLY A 130 -18.40 -2.51 -22.79
C GLY A 130 -17.58 -1.69 -23.78
N THR A 131 -17.46 -0.39 -23.55
CA THR A 131 -16.67 0.50 -24.40
C THR A 131 -15.33 0.83 -23.74
N ALA A 132 -14.38 1.38 -24.50
CA ALA A 132 -13.11 1.84 -23.93
C ALA A 132 -13.30 2.94 -22.86
N ALA A 133 -14.35 3.76 -22.99
CA ALA A 133 -14.68 4.83 -22.05
C ALA A 133 -15.49 4.33 -20.83
N ALA A 134 -16.24 3.25 -20.99
CA ALA A 134 -17.05 2.64 -19.95
C ALA A 134 -16.88 1.11 -20.00
N PRO A 135 -15.73 0.58 -19.54
CA PRO A 135 -15.51 -0.84 -19.51
C PRO A 135 -16.43 -1.50 -18.48
N THR A 136 -16.92 -2.69 -18.81
CA THR A 136 -17.64 -3.56 -17.89
C THR A 136 -16.80 -4.80 -17.62
N TYR A 137 -16.99 -5.43 -16.46
CA TYR A 137 -16.28 -6.65 -16.09
C TYR A 137 -17.27 -7.72 -15.66
N THR A 138 -17.15 -8.90 -16.24
CA THR A 138 -18.00 -10.05 -15.94
C THR A 138 -17.17 -11.20 -15.39
N CYS A 139 -17.67 -11.83 -14.32
CA CYS A 139 -17.06 -13.00 -13.70
C CYS A 139 -17.78 -14.25 -14.21
N SER A 140 -17.06 -15.16 -14.87
CA SER A 140 -17.58 -16.46 -15.30
C SER A 140 -17.39 -17.56 -14.24
N GLY A 141 -16.75 -17.24 -13.12
CA GLY A 141 -16.50 -18.14 -12.00
C GLY A 141 -17.30 -17.76 -10.74
N THR A 142 -16.75 -18.07 -9.57
CA THR A 142 -17.35 -17.69 -8.28
C THR A 142 -16.96 -16.27 -7.93
N GLN A 143 -17.95 -15.39 -7.82
CA GLN A 143 -17.76 -14.01 -7.39
C GLN A 143 -17.96 -13.87 -5.88
N ARG A 144 -17.14 -13.03 -5.25
CA ARG A 144 -17.33 -12.59 -3.86
C ARG A 144 -17.16 -11.09 -3.73
N THR A 145 -17.89 -10.48 -2.82
CA THR A 145 -17.68 -9.09 -2.40
C THR A 145 -16.62 -9.06 -1.30
N ILE A 146 -15.61 -8.22 -1.48
CA ILE A 146 -14.53 -8.00 -0.50
C ILE A 146 -14.94 -6.90 0.47
N GLY A 147 -15.45 -5.80 -0.05
CA GLY A 147 -15.88 -4.66 0.73
C GLY A 147 -16.55 -3.60 -0.13
N GLU A 148 -17.44 -2.83 0.50
CA GLU A 148 -18.18 -1.74 -0.11
C GLU A 148 -18.29 -0.59 0.91
N GLY A 149 -18.21 0.66 0.45
CA GLY A 149 -18.35 1.83 1.31
C GLY A 149 -17.65 3.08 0.76
N PRO A 150 -17.41 4.10 1.60
CA PRO A 150 -16.77 5.35 1.18
C PRO A 150 -15.44 5.11 0.47
N VAL A 151 -15.15 5.88 -0.58
CA VAL A 151 -13.97 5.63 -1.42
C VAL A 151 -12.66 5.75 -0.66
N VAL A 152 -12.55 6.69 0.29
CA VAL A 152 -11.36 6.86 1.15
C VAL A 152 -11.53 5.97 2.38
N ASN A 153 -11.02 4.75 2.29
CA ASN A 153 -11.09 3.77 3.38
C ASN A 153 -10.01 2.68 3.19
N ASN A 154 -9.96 1.75 4.15
CA ASN A 154 -9.19 0.52 4.08
C ASN A 154 -10.12 -0.68 3.88
N PHE A 155 -9.77 -1.51 2.90
CA PHE A 155 -10.50 -2.71 2.53
C PHE A 155 -9.57 -3.92 2.72
N PRO A 156 -9.59 -4.58 3.89
CA PRO A 156 -8.84 -5.82 4.09
C PRO A 156 -9.43 -6.91 3.19
N LEU A 157 -8.57 -7.65 2.48
CA LEU A 157 -9.02 -8.76 1.67
C LEU A 157 -9.24 -9.97 2.58
N SER A 158 -10.48 -10.43 2.70
CA SER A 158 -10.79 -11.72 3.35
C SER A 158 -10.27 -12.87 2.49
N ASP A 159 -9.65 -13.87 3.10
CA ASP A 159 -9.13 -15.08 2.46
C ASP A 159 -8.56 -14.89 1.03
N PRO A 160 -7.60 -13.97 0.82
CA PRO A 160 -7.03 -13.73 -0.49
C PRO A 160 -6.21 -14.95 -0.92
N ALA A 161 -6.36 -15.39 -2.17
CA ALA A 161 -5.53 -16.48 -2.70
C ALA A 161 -4.04 -16.08 -2.71
N SER A 162 -3.76 -14.80 -2.96
CA SER A 162 -2.42 -14.20 -2.98
C SER A 162 -1.68 -14.23 -1.65
N ILE A 163 -2.30 -14.60 -0.53
CA ILE A 163 -1.53 -14.85 0.71
C ILE A 163 -0.56 -16.02 0.53
N ASN A 164 -0.88 -16.97 -0.34
CA ASN A 164 -0.02 -18.11 -0.61
C ASN A 164 1.01 -17.76 -1.69
N PRO A 165 2.21 -18.32 -1.64
CA PRO A 165 3.17 -18.23 -2.74
C PRO A 165 2.51 -18.66 -4.06
N ARG A 166 2.75 -17.89 -5.13
CA ARG A 166 2.15 -18.04 -6.47
C ARG A 166 0.63 -17.89 -6.52
N GLY A 167 0.00 -17.52 -5.40
CA GLY A 167 -1.43 -17.24 -5.34
C GLY A 167 -1.79 -16.00 -6.13
N LYS A 168 -2.98 -16.00 -6.75
CA LYS A 168 -3.51 -14.88 -7.52
C LYS A 168 -4.94 -14.54 -7.12
N ASP A 169 -5.21 -13.25 -6.93
CA ASP A 169 -6.57 -12.74 -6.77
C ASP A 169 -6.95 -11.91 -8.00
N HIS A 170 -8.09 -12.22 -8.61
CA HIS A 170 -8.65 -11.45 -9.73
C HIS A 170 -9.71 -10.50 -9.19
N LEU A 171 -9.33 -9.23 -9.06
CA LEU A 171 -10.14 -8.19 -8.45
C LEU A 171 -10.72 -7.25 -9.50
N VAL A 172 -11.87 -6.67 -9.18
CA VAL A 172 -12.38 -5.46 -9.82
C VAL A 172 -12.76 -4.50 -8.72
N PHE A 173 -12.25 -3.27 -8.80
CA PHE A 173 -12.81 -2.17 -8.02
C PHE A 173 -13.71 -1.33 -8.92
N THR A 174 -14.81 -0.85 -8.35
CA THR A 174 -15.72 0.11 -8.98
C THR A 174 -15.82 1.32 -8.08
N ILE A 175 -15.57 2.51 -8.63
CA ILE A 175 -15.77 3.78 -7.96
C ILE A 175 -16.99 4.45 -8.57
N SER A 176 -17.94 4.86 -7.75
CA SER A 176 -19.21 5.42 -8.21
C SER A 176 -19.62 6.65 -7.40
N LEU A 177 -20.29 7.59 -8.04
CA LEU A 177 -20.99 8.68 -7.35
C LEU A 177 -22.47 8.28 -7.15
N PRO A 178 -22.98 8.17 -5.91
CA PRO A 178 -24.38 7.82 -5.67
C PRO A 178 -25.38 8.78 -6.34
N HIS A 179 -26.56 8.28 -6.70
CA HIS A 179 -27.65 9.11 -7.21
C HIS A 179 -28.13 10.20 -6.22
N GLY A 180 -27.87 10.01 -4.93
CA GLY A 180 -28.18 10.99 -3.88
C GLY A 180 -27.25 12.20 -3.83
N ALA A 181 -26.19 12.24 -4.65
CA ALA A 181 -25.28 13.37 -4.71
C ALA A 181 -25.97 14.64 -5.25
N GLY A 182 -26.03 15.68 -4.42
CA GLY A 182 -26.65 16.96 -4.74
C GLY A 182 -25.78 17.90 -5.57
N ASN A 183 -26.22 19.16 -5.67
CA ASN A 183 -25.57 20.18 -6.50
C ASN A 183 -24.15 20.55 -6.01
N GLU A 184 -23.85 20.33 -4.74
CA GLU A 184 -22.54 20.53 -4.12
C GLU A 184 -21.44 19.64 -4.73
N PHE A 185 -21.82 18.52 -5.38
CA PHE A 185 -20.90 17.62 -6.06
C PHE A 185 -20.61 18.04 -7.51
N GLN A 186 -21.35 19.01 -8.07
CA GLN A 186 -21.14 19.44 -9.45
C GLN A 186 -19.78 20.08 -9.65
N LYS A 187 -19.11 19.76 -10.78
CA LYS A 187 -17.79 20.28 -11.18
C LYS A 187 -16.69 19.97 -10.17
N GLN A 188 -16.94 19.06 -9.23
CA GLN A 188 -15.94 18.58 -8.31
C GLN A 188 -15.06 17.56 -8.99
N SER A 189 -13.82 17.47 -8.53
CA SER A 189 -12.87 16.45 -8.95
C SER A 189 -12.15 15.88 -7.74
N ALA A 190 -11.78 14.61 -7.82
CA ALA A 190 -10.93 13.96 -6.84
C ALA A 190 -9.85 13.15 -7.54
N ALA A 191 -8.66 13.16 -6.94
CA ALA A 191 -7.53 12.32 -7.27
C ALA A 191 -7.29 11.38 -6.09
N LEU A 192 -7.26 10.09 -6.38
CA LEU A 192 -7.18 8.99 -5.44
C LEU A 192 -5.91 8.17 -5.71
N SER A 193 -5.34 7.64 -4.65
CA SER A 193 -4.22 6.70 -4.66
C SER A 193 -4.69 5.40 -4.02
N LEU A 194 -4.83 4.35 -4.83
CA LEU A 194 -5.21 3.01 -4.39
C LEU A 194 -3.94 2.18 -4.25
N THR A 195 -3.62 1.73 -3.04
CA THR A 195 -2.39 0.99 -2.75
C THR A 195 -2.74 -0.34 -2.11
N PHE A 196 -2.29 -1.44 -2.75
CA PHE A 196 -2.32 -2.76 -2.13
C PHE A 196 -1.05 -2.94 -1.30
N SER A 197 -1.22 -3.37 -0.05
CA SER A 197 -0.12 -3.71 0.84
C SER A 197 -0.33 -5.11 1.41
N ALA A 198 0.78 -5.80 1.65
CA ALA A 198 0.79 -7.10 2.28
C ALA A 198 1.71 -7.11 3.50
N THR A 199 1.36 -7.90 4.51
CA THR A 199 2.20 -8.14 5.68
C THR A 199 2.79 -9.54 5.59
N GLN A 200 4.11 -9.69 5.76
CA GLN A 200 4.73 -11.01 5.82
C GLN A 200 4.35 -11.74 7.12
N ARG A 201 4.34 -13.08 7.12
CA ARG A 201 4.20 -13.83 8.36
C ARG A 201 5.39 -13.59 9.28
N THR A 202 5.13 -13.44 10.57
CA THR A 202 6.17 -13.49 11.60
C THR A 202 6.88 -14.82 11.51
N ALA A 203 8.21 -14.82 11.42
CA ALA A 203 8.99 -16.06 11.44
C ALA A 203 8.71 -16.80 12.76
N THR A 204 8.20 -18.03 12.67
CA THR A 204 8.21 -18.93 13.84
C THR A 204 9.63 -19.43 14.00
N ALA A 205 10.31 -19.01 15.07
CA ALA A 205 11.60 -19.57 15.44
C ALA A 205 11.47 -21.11 15.51
N ARG A 206 12.32 -21.81 14.78
CA ARG A 206 12.41 -23.27 14.79
C ARG A 206 13.57 -23.70 15.68
#